data_AF-A0A973R0Y5-F1
#
_entry.id   AF-A0A973R0Y5-F1
#
_cell.length_a   1.000
_cell.length_b   1.000
_cell.length_c   1.000
_cell.angle_alpha   90.00
_cell.angle_beta   90.00
_cell.angle_gamma   90.00
#
_symmetry.space_group_name_H-M   'P 1'
#
loop_
_entity.id
_entity.type
_entity.pdbx_description
1 polymer ?
#
loop_
_entity_poly.entity_id
_entity_poly.type
_entity_poly.pdbx_seq_one_letter_code
_entity_poly.pdbx_strand_id
1 'polypeptide(L)'
;MSPPDGDHTYATRFRIPKRMWDAYGRVTQRLGTDRSARLLDAVRADIKAHGDQRDLADLAAAEEELTERRSRKGGRPPKSAPVRPDPQEQP
;
A
#
# COMPACT_ATOMS: atom_id res chain seq x y z
N MET A 1 28.03 11.54 -5.47
CA MET A 1 26.64 11.78 -5.91
C MET A 1 25.81 10.61 -5.43
N SER A 2 24.96 10.81 -4.41
CA SER A 2 23.97 9.81 -3.99
C SER A 2 22.93 9.61 -5.10
N PRO A 3 22.28 8.44 -5.21
CA PRO A 3 21.20 8.25 -6.18
C PRO A 3 20.08 9.26 -5.88
N PRO A 4 19.33 9.71 -6.90
CA PRO A 4 18.20 10.62 -6.69
C PRO A 4 17.24 9.99 -5.69
N ASP A 5 16.88 10.74 -4.65
CA ASP A 5 15.92 10.33 -3.62
C ASP A 5 14.65 9.85 -4.32
N GLY A 6 14.50 8.52 -4.36
CA GLY A 6 13.41 7.88 -5.07
C GLY A 6 12.08 8.30 -4.47
N ASP A 7 11.05 8.20 -5.28
CA ASP A 7 9.64 8.34 -4.91
C ASP A 7 9.23 7.28 -3.86
N HIS A 8 9.75 7.34 -2.64
CA HIS A 8 9.46 6.40 -1.58
C HIS A 8 8.11 6.78 -0.97
N THR A 9 7.10 5.93 -1.15
CA THR A 9 5.83 6.03 -0.41
C THR A 9 6.16 6.19 1.07
N TYR A 10 5.75 7.31 1.66
CA TYR A 10 6.03 7.64 3.05
C TYR A 10 5.48 6.54 3.97
N ALA A 11 6.37 5.87 4.70
CA ALA A 11 6.01 4.82 5.64
C ALA A 11 5.94 5.40 7.05
N THR A 12 4.73 5.72 7.50
CA THR A 12 4.50 6.13 8.90
C THR A 12 4.35 4.91 9.81
N ARG A 13 4.85 5.02 11.06
CA ARG A 13 4.73 3.96 12.08
C ARG A 13 3.59 4.30 13.03
N PHE A 14 2.51 3.52 12.96
CA PHE A 14 1.44 3.58 13.95
C PHE A 14 1.75 2.71 15.16
N ARG A 15 1.46 3.21 16.37
CA ARG A 15 1.44 2.39 17.58
C ARG A 15 0.02 1.86 17.77
N ILE A 16 -0.16 0.56 17.59
CA ILE A 16 -1.46 -0.11 17.70
C ILE A 16 -1.27 -1.36 18.58
N PRO A 17 -2.13 -1.59 19.60
CA PRO A 17 -2.09 -2.83 20.37
C PRO A 17 -2.23 -4.07 19.47
N LYS A 18 -1.38 -5.07 19.67
CA LYS A 18 -1.34 -6.28 18.82
C LYS A 18 -2.71 -6.94 18.65
N ARG A 19 -3.47 -7.09 19.73
CA ARG A 19 -4.82 -7.70 19.70
C ARG A 19 -5.79 -6.93 18.81
N MET A 20 -5.69 -5.60 18.80
CA MET A 20 -6.51 -4.74 17.95
C MET A 20 -6.09 -4.89 16.48
N TRP A 21 -4.80 -4.94 16.20
CA TRP A 21 -4.28 -5.16 14.84
C TRP A 21 -4.70 -6.51 14.24
N ASP A 22 -4.69 -7.56 15.06
CA ASP A 22 -5.14 -8.89 14.67
C ASP A 22 -6.65 -8.93 14.41
N ALA A 23 -7.44 -8.27 15.26
CA ALA A 23 -8.88 -8.13 15.06
C ALA A 23 -9.21 -7.37 13.78
N TYR A 24 -8.53 -6.26 13.52
CA TYR A 24 -8.67 -5.48 12.29
C TYR A 24 -8.33 -6.31 11.05
N GLY A 25 -7.30 -7.16 11.14
CA GLY A 25 -6.96 -8.11 10.07
C GLY A 25 -8.06 -9.10 9.73
N ARG A 26 -8.75 -9.65 10.75
CA ARG A 26 -9.90 -10.54 10.51
C ARG A 26 -11.06 -9.79 9.85
N VAL A 27 -11.28 -8.53 10.19
CA VAL A 27 -12.30 -7.69 9.55
C VAL A 27 -11.95 -7.45 8.08
N THR A 28 -10.72 -7.05 7.77
CA THR A 28 -10.32 -6.78 6.37
C THR A 28 -10.40 -8.04 5.51
N GLN A 29 -10.04 -9.20 6.07
CA GLN A 29 -10.21 -10.50 5.40
C GLN A 29 -11.68 -10.80 5.07
N ARG A 30 -12.60 -10.61 6.02
CA ARG A 30 -14.05 -10.82 5.79
C ARG A 30 -14.61 -9.90 4.71
N LEU A 31 -14.02 -8.72 4.57
CA LEU A 31 -14.42 -7.71 3.60
C LEU A 31 -13.68 -7.83 2.26
N GLY A 32 -12.80 -8.83 2.10
CA GLY A 32 -12.03 -9.04 0.86
C GLY A 32 -11.06 -7.90 0.53
N THR A 33 -10.60 -7.15 1.54
CA THR A 33 -9.68 -6.02 1.36
C THR A 33 -8.42 -6.20 2.21
N ASP A 34 -7.40 -5.39 1.95
CA ASP A 34 -6.20 -5.33 2.77
C ASP A 34 -6.27 -4.21 3.82
N ARG A 35 -5.47 -4.37 4.88
CA ARG A 35 -5.45 -3.41 6.00
C ARG A 35 -5.04 -2.01 5.55
N SER A 36 -4.11 -1.92 4.59
CA SER A 36 -3.55 -0.66 4.14
C SER A 36 -4.55 0.10 3.27
N ALA A 37 -5.19 -0.56 2.31
CA ALA A 37 -6.24 0.03 1.47
C ALA A 37 -7.37 0.59 2.33
N ARG A 38 -7.88 -0.21 3.28
CA ARG A 38 -8.95 0.26 4.17
C ARG A 38 -8.51 1.39 5.09
N LEU A 39 -7.26 1.40 5.56
CA LEU A 39 -6.72 2.50 6.36
C LEU A 39 -6.60 3.79 5.52
N LEU A 40 -6.12 3.69 4.29
CA LEU A 40 -6.05 4.82 3.36
C LEU A 40 -7.45 5.37 3.07
N ASP A 41 -8.44 4.50 2.87
CA ASP A 41 -9.83 4.94 2.64
C ASP A 41 -10.41 5.65 3.86
N ALA A 42 -10.11 5.19 5.08
CA ALA A 42 -10.51 5.88 6.29
C ALA A 42 -9.86 7.27 6.40
N VAL A 43 -8.56 7.39 6.13
CA VAL A 43 -7.86 8.68 6.13
C VAL A 43 -8.46 9.64 5.09
N ARG A 44 -8.74 9.15 3.88
CA ARG A 44 -9.42 9.96 2.84
C ARG A 44 -10.79 10.44 3.29
N ALA A 45 -11.57 9.56 3.92
CA ALA A 45 -12.91 9.89 4.40
C ALA A 45 -12.86 10.97 5.49
N ASP A 46 -11.92 10.85 6.44
CA ASP A 46 -11.75 11.83 7.51
C ASP A 46 -11.32 13.20 6.97
N ILE A 47 -10.36 13.24 6.04
CA ILE A 47 -9.95 14.52 5.40
C ILE A 47 -11.12 15.15 4.64
N LYS A 48 -11.92 14.36 3.90
CA LYS A 48 -13.10 14.88 3.19
C LYS A 48 -14.19 15.39 4.15
N ALA A 49 -14.32 14.77 5.31
CA ALA A 49 -15.36 15.12 6.28
C ALA A 49 -14.97 16.31 7.18
N HIS A 50 -13.67 16.48 7.47
CA HIS A 50 -13.20 17.38 8.52
C HIS A 50 -12.07 18.32 8.09
N GLY A 51 -11.46 18.09 6.93
CA GLY A 51 -10.34 18.88 6.43
C GLY A 51 -10.75 20.29 6.04
N ASP A 52 -9.79 21.21 6.16
CA ASP A 52 -9.93 22.56 5.65
C ASP A 52 -9.58 22.64 4.14
N GLN A 53 -9.60 23.85 3.57
CA GLN A 53 -9.31 24.03 2.14
C GLN A 53 -7.90 23.57 1.76
N ARG A 54 -6.93 23.65 2.68
CA ARG A 54 -5.55 23.19 2.45
C ARG A 54 -5.49 21.68 2.50
N ASP A 55 -6.13 21.05 3.49
CA ASP A 55 -6.15 19.58 3.62
C ASP A 55 -6.80 18.92 2.39
N LEU A 56 -7.85 19.53 1.85
CA LEU A 56 -8.51 19.06 0.63
C LEU A 56 -7.63 19.22 -0.61
N ALA A 57 -6.87 20.31 -0.72
CA ALA A 57 -5.92 20.52 -1.81
C ALA A 57 -4.76 19.51 -1.74
N ASP A 58 -4.22 19.28 -0.54
CA ASP A 58 -3.15 18.30 -0.32
C ASP A 58 -3.63 16.87 -0.61
N LEU A 59 -4.88 16.54 -0.26
CA LEU A 59 -5.50 15.26 -0.62
C LEU A 59 -5.63 15.07 -2.14
N ALA A 60 -6.08 16.10 -2.86
CA ALA A 60 -6.22 16.05 -4.31
C ALA A 60 -4.87 15.82 -5.00
N ALA A 61 -3.83 16.54 -4.58
CA ALA A 61 -2.47 16.36 -5.10
C ALA A 61 -1.94 14.94 -4.84
N ALA A 62 -2.18 14.39 -3.63
CA ALA A 62 -1.78 13.03 -3.28
C ALA A 62 -2.53 11.96 -4.10
N GLU A 63 -3.83 12.17 -4.41
CA GLU A 63 -4.61 11.25 -5.25
C GLU A 63 -4.13 11.27 -6.72
N GLU A 64 -3.74 12.43 -7.23
CA GLU A 64 -3.16 12.57 -8.58
C GLU A 64 -1.82 11.82 -8.70
N GLU A 65 -0.92 12.02 -7.73
CA GLU A 65 0.38 11.34 -7.68
C GLU A 65 0.22 9.80 -7.60
N LEU A 66 -0.71 9.31 -6.78
CA LEU A 66 -1.02 7.89 -6.68
C LEU A 66 -1.56 7.31 -8.00
N THR A 67 -2.38 8.10 -8.71
CA THR A 67 -2.92 7.70 -10.01
C THR A 67 -1.81 7.64 -11.06
N GLU A 68 -0.95 8.65 -11.12
CA GLU A 68 0.20 8.67 -12.03
C GLU A 68 1.15 7.49 -11.78
N ARG A 69 1.44 7.17 -10.51
CA ARG A 69 2.25 6.00 -10.13
C ARG A 69 1.59 4.68 -10.54
N ARG A 70 0.27 4.55 -10.38
CA ARG A 70 -0.48 3.35 -10.82
C ARG A 70 -0.42 3.18 -12.33
N SER A 71 -0.58 4.27 -13.07
CA SER A 71 -0.43 4.30 -14.53
C SER A 71 0.99 3.89 -14.97
N ARG A 72 2.03 4.34 -14.25
CA ARG A 72 3.42 3.93 -14.50
C ARG A 72 3.72 2.47 -14.14
N LYS A 73 3.07 1.90 -13.10
CA LYS A 73 3.26 0.51 -12.65
C LYS A 73 2.48 -0.55 -13.46
N GLY A 74 1.66 -0.15 -14.44
CA GLY A 74 0.89 -1.04 -15.32
C GLY A 74 1.72 -1.93 -16.28
N GLY A 75 3.05 -1.89 -16.22
CA GLY A 75 3.93 -2.62 -17.13
C GLY A 75 4.77 -3.74 -16.51
N ARG A 76 4.57 -4.15 -15.26
CA ARG A 76 5.35 -5.26 -14.69
C ARG A 76 4.59 -6.59 -14.78
N PRO A 77 4.82 -7.42 -15.83
CA PRO A 77 4.37 -8.80 -15.80
C PRO A 77 4.96 -9.50 -14.57
N PRO A 78 4.22 -10.41 -13.91
CA PRO A 78 4.73 -11.13 -12.76
C PRO A 78 6.02 -11.86 -13.15
N LYS A 79 7.06 -11.73 -12.32
CA LYS A 79 8.27 -12.55 -12.46
C LYS A 79 7.83 -14.00 -12.38
N SER A 80 7.89 -14.74 -13.49
CA SER A 80 7.74 -16.20 -13.49
C SER A 80 8.63 -16.75 -12.37
N ALA A 81 8.03 -17.47 -11.44
CA ALA A 81 8.76 -18.10 -10.36
C ALA A 81 9.84 -19.03 -10.95
N PRO A 82 11.08 -19.05 -10.41
CA PRO A 82 12.05 -20.05 -10.83
C PRO A 82 11.53 -21.42 -10.38
N VAL A 83 11.16 -22.26 -11.34
CA VAL A 83 11.01 -23.71 -11.13
C VAL A 83 12.36 -24.20 -10.60
N ARG A 84 12.39 -24.62 -9.34
CA ARG A 84 13.53 -25.36 -8.77
C ARG A 84 13.50 -26.75 -9.39
N PRO A 85 14.56 -27.24 -10.08
CA PRO A 85 14.62 -28.64 -10.46
C PRO A 85 14.82 -29.52 -9.21
N ASP A 86 14.07 -30.62 -9.17
CA ASP A 86 14.08 -31.64 -8.12
C ASP A 86 15.48 -32.26 -7.98
N PRO A 87 16.05 -32.38 -6.78
CA PRO A 87 17.40 -32.91 -6.61
C PRO A 87 17.36 -34.41 -6.29
N GLN A 88 17.00 -35.29 -7.22
CA GLN A 88 17.15 -36.74 -7.00
C GLN A 88 17.42 -37.48 -8.31
N GLU A 89 18.69 -37.58 -8.72
CA GLU A 89 19.24 -38.80 -9.32
C GLU A 89 20.76 -38.65 -9.48
N GLN A 90 21.53 -39.33 -8.63
CA GLN A 90 22.84 -39.85 -9.02
C GLN A 90 22.99 -41.24 -8.35
N PRO A 91 23.41 -42.27 -9.09
CA PRO A 91 23.64 -43.61 -8.57
C PRO A 91 24.88 -43.69 -7.67
#